data_AF-A0A8H8DEC7-F1
#
_entry.id   AF-A0A8H8DEC7-F1
#
_cell.length_a   1.000
_cell.length_b   1.000
_cell.length_c   1.000
_cell.angle_alpha   90.00
_cell.angle_beta   90.00
_cell.angle_gamma   90.00
#
_symmetry.space_group_name_H-M   'P 1'
#
loop_
_entity.id
_entity.type
_entity.pdbx_description
1 polymer ?
#
loop_
_entity_poly.entity_id
_entity_poly.type
_entity_poly.pdbx_seq_one_letter_code
_entity_poly.pdbx_strand_id
1 'polypeptide(L)'
;MTRTSVLADALNAINNAEKTGKRQVLIKPSSKVIIRFLTVMQKHGYIGEFEYIDDHRSGKIVVQLNGRLNKCGVISPRFNVKIGDIERWTDNLLPARQFGYVILTTSAGIMDHEEARRKHVSDRSQVFGVARIFASFNDTFVHVTDLSGKETISRVTGGMKVKADRDESSPYAAMLAAQDVAAKCKEVGITAVHIKLRATGGTKTKTPGPGGQSALRALARSGLRIGRIEDVTPVPSDSTRRKGGRRGRRL
;
A
#
# COMPACT_ATOMS: atom_id res chain seq x y z
N MET A 1 -10.23 30.16 -11.93
CA MET A 1 -8.77 29.89 -11.95
C MET A 1 -8.54 28.53 -11.29
N THR A 2 -8.21 27.50 -12.08
CA THR A 2 -7.96 26.14 -11.56
C THR A 2 -6.65 26.13 -10.78
N ARG A 3 -6.71 25.88 -9.47
CA ARG A 3 -5.52 25.75 -8.62
C ARG A 3 -4.75 24.50 -9.01
N THR A 4 -3.55 24.66 -9.55
CA THR A 4 -2.70 23.56 -10.05
C THR A 4 -2.08 22.74 -8.93
N SER A 5 -1.85 23.32 -7.73
CA SER A 5 -1.42 22.59 -6.54
C SER A 5 -1.83 23.30 -5.25
N VAL A 6 -2.79 22.69 -4.53
CA VAL A 6 -3.36 23.23 -3.28
C VAL A 6 -2.30 23.43 -2.18
N LEU A 7 -1.29 22.56 -2.12
CA LEU A 7 -0.20 22.69 -1.15
C LEU A 7 0.78 23.83 -1.55
N ALA A 8 1.07 23.99 -2.84
CA ALA A 8 1.97 25.06 -3.29
C ALA A 8 1.39 26.44 -2.99
N ASP A 9 0.09 26.63 -3.24
CA ASP A 9 -0.60 27.88 -2.92
C ASP A 9 -0.56 28.19 -1.41
N ALA A 10 -0.75 27.18 -0.57
CA ALA A 10 -0.67 27.31 0.88
C ALA A 10 0.74 27.72 1.36
N LEU A 11 1.79 27.07 0.84
CA LEU A 11 3.17 27.39 1.21
C LEU A 11 3.60 28.77 0.69
N ASN A 12 3.15 29.16 -0.50
CA ASN A 12 3.40 30.51 -1.02
C ASN A 12 2.73 31.59 -0.16
N ALA A 13 1.49 31.34 0.31
CA ALA A 13 0.81 32.26 1.22
C ALA A 13 1.56 32.42 2.55
N ILE A 14 2.09 31.31 3.11
CA ILE A 14 2.91 31.32 4.32
C ILE A 14 4.19 32.13 4.11
N ASN A 15 4.95 31.85 3.05
CA ASN A 15 6.20 32.57 2.74
C ASN A 15 5.96 34.08 2.59
N ASN A 16 4.90 34.47 1.88
CA ASN A 16 4.58 35.88 1.66
C ASN A 16 4.17 36.57 2.95
N ALA A 17 3.39 35.89 3.81
CA ALA A 17 3.01 36.41 5.12
C ALA A 17 4.22 36.58 6.05
N GLU A 18 5.12 35.61 6.11
CA GLU A 18 6.38 35.69 6.87
C GLU A 18 7.28 36.83 6.38
N LYS A 19 7.49 36.96 5.06
CA LYS A 19 8.26 38.09 4.48
C LYS A 19 7.66 39.46 4.81
N THR A 20 6.34 39.51 4.97
CA THR A 20 5.63 40.74 5.35
C THR A 20 5.65 40.97 6.87
N GLY A 21 6.11 40.00 7.67
CA GLY A 21 6.12 40.08 9.14
C GLY A 21 4.73 39.91 9.79
N LYS A 22 3.79 39.23 9.12
CA LYS A 22 2.46 38.97 9.69
C LYS A 22 2.53 37.89 10.76
N ARG A 23 1.81 38.08 11.87
CA ARG A 23 1.73 37.08 12.97
C ARG A 23 0.84 35.87 12.64
N GLN A 24 -0.06 36.00 11.66
CA GLN A 24 -1.00 34.94 11.27
C GLN A 24 -1.29 34.96 9.77
N VAL A 25 -1.55 33.77 9.22
CA VAL A 25 -1.96 33.59 7.83
C VAL A 25 -3.21 32.71 7.74
N LEU A 26 -4.13 33.10 6.86
CA LEU A 26 -5.36 32.37 6.57
C LEU A 26 -5.20 31.60 5.25
N ILE A 27 -5.29 30.27 5.32
CA ILE A 27 -5.15 29.38 4.17
C ILE A 27 -6.52 28.86 3.76
N LYS A 28 -6.84 29.00 2.46
CA LYS A 28 -8.07 28.45 1.83
C LYS A 28 -7.67 27.77 0.53
N PRO A 29 -7.94 26.46 0.31
CA PRO A 29 -8.89 25.57 1.00
C PRO A 29 -8.23 24.70 2.07
N SER A 30 -9.01 24.15 3.00
CA SER A 30 -8.49 23.13 3.92
C SER A 30 -8.35 21.79 3.19
N SER A 31 -7.19 21.15 3.30
CA SER A 31 -6.97 19.79 2.80
C SER A 31 -6.31 18.97 3.89
N LYS A 32 -6.67 17.68 3.98
CA LYS A 32 -6.02 16.72 4.88
C LYS A 32 -4.50 16.66 4.67
N VAL A 33 -4.04 16.94 3.44
CA VAL A 33 -2.61 17.03 3.10
C VAL A 33 -1.97 18.25 3.77
N ILE A 34 -2.62 19.41 3.71
CA ILE A 34 -2.13 20.64 4.36
C ILE A 34 -2.10 20.45 5.88
N ILE A 35 -3.16 19.92 6.48
CA ILE A 35 -3.25 19.69 7.92
C ILE A 35 -2.08 18.81 8.38
N ARG A 36 -1.88 17.65 7.73
CA ARG A 36 -0.78 16.74 8.04
C ARG A 36 0.60 17.37 7.84
N PHE A 37 0.76 18.21 6.81
CA PHE A 37 2.01 18.93 6.56
C PHE A 37 2.29 19.97 7.64
N LEU A 38 1.28 20.75 8.05
CA LEU A 38 1.39 21.74 9.12
C LEU A 38 1.69 21.08 10.46
N THR A 39 1.14 19.90 10.75
CA THR A 39 1.52 19.12 11.94
C THR A 39 3.03 18.83 11.98
N VAL A 40 3.64 18.45 10.84
CA VAL A 40 5.09 18.23 10.77
C VAL A 40 5.86 19.54 10.97
N MET A 41 5.41 20.64 10.36
CA MET A 41 6.05 21.95 10.56
C MET A 41 5.98 22.44 12.02
N GLN A 42 4.85 22.21 12.68
CA GLN A 42 4.64 22.57 14.09
C GLN A 42 5.57 21.74 14.99
N LYS A 43 5.73 20.44 14.71
CA LYS A 43 6.62 19.55 15.46
C LYS A 43 8.07 20.02 15.45
N HIS A 44 8.54 20.56 14.32
CA HIS A 44 9.89 21.13 14.20
C HIS A 44 9.98 22.62 14.59
N GLY A 45 8.88 23.23 15.06
CA GLY A 45 8.86 24.60 15.56
C GLY A 45 9.00 25.69 14.49
N TYR A 46 8.72 25.37 13.22
CA TYR A 46 8.71 26.37 12.12
C TYR A 46 7.49 27.27 12.14
N ILE A 47 6.35 26.73 12.61
CA ILE A 47 5.10 27.46 12.79
C ILE A 47 4.66 27.33 14.26
N GLY A 48 3.80 28.24 14.70
CA GLY A 48 3.11 28.14 15.97
C GLY A 48 1.94 27.16 15.89
N GLU A 49 0.89 27.46 16.65
CA GLU A 49 -0.35 26.70 16.57
C GLU A 49 -1.10 27.00 15.27
N PHE A 50 -1.86 26.01 14.80
CA PHE A 50 -2.78 26.21 13.70
C PHE A 50 -4.16 25.66 14.07
N GLU A 51 -5.19 26.38 13.66
CA GLU A 51 -6.58 26.07 13.96
C GLU A 51 -7.35 25.78 12.67
N TYR A 52 -8.15 24.71 12.70
CA TYR A 52 -9.05 24.36 11.61
C TYR A 52 -10.44 24.93 11.89
N ILE A 53 -10.91 25.80 11.02
CA ILE A 53 -12.24 26.41 11.10
C ILE A 53 -13.13 25.78 10.02
N ASP A 54 -14.23 25.16 10.44
CA ASP A 54 -15.18 24.50 9.55
C ASP A 54 -16.35 25.41 9.16
N ASP A 55 -16.27 26.04 7.99
CA ASP A 55 -17.35 26.87 7.43
C ASP A 55 -18.44 26.05 6.69
N HIS A 56 -18.44 24.71 6.79
CA HIS A 56 -19.35 23.82 6.03
C HIS A 56 -19.26 23.96 4.50
N ARG A 57 -18.19 24.61 4.01
CA ARG A 57 -17.88 24.78 2.59
C ARG A 57 -16.55 24.10 2.25
N SER A 58 -15.46 24.88 2.26
CA SER A 58 -14.12 24.41 1.86
C SER A 58 -13.11 24.38 3.01
N GLY A 59 -13.57 24.72 4.22
CA GLY A 59 -12.76 24.86 5.43
C GLY A 59 -11.67 25.93 5.32
N LYS A 60 -11.26 26.47 6.46
CA LYS A 60 -10.16 27.43 6.56
C LYS A 60 -9.16 26.95 7.58
N ILE A 61 -7.89 27.28 7.38
CA ILE A 61 -6.84 27.02 8.36
C ILE A 61 -6.20 28.35 8.72
N VAL A 62 -6.19 28.69 10.00
CA VAL A 62 -5.43 29.83 10.52
C VAL A 62 -4.13 29.29 11.07
N VAL A 63 -3.00 29.79 10.58
CA VAL A 63 -1.66 29.38 11.04
C VAL A 63 -0.98 30.57 11.71
N GLN A 64 -0.48 30.36 12.92
CA GLN A 64 0.37 31.33 13.61
C GLN A 64 1.82 31.22 13.14
N LEU A 65 2.42 32.38 12.88
CA LEU A 65 3.76 32.51 12.32
C LEU A 65 4.71 33.01 13.41
N ASN A 66 5.85 32.34 13.53
CA ASN A 66 6.84 32.58 14.60
C ASN A 66 8.04 33.40 14.12
N GLY A 67 8.14 33.76 12.83
CA GLY A 67 9.29 34.51 12.30
C GLY A 67 10.54 33.65 12.04
N ARG A 68 10.46 32.33 12.22
CA ARG A 68 11.60 31.39 12.07
C ARG A 68 11.73 30.80 10.67
N LEU A 69 10.73 31.01 9.82
CA LEU A 69 10.67 30.38 8.51
C LEU A 69 11.42 31.20 7.45
N ASN A 70 12.52 30.66 6.94
CA ASN A 70 13.26 31.30 5.84
C ASN A 70 12.56 31.12 4.49
N LYS A 71 12.23 29.85 4.15
CA LYS A 71 11.59 29.46 2.89
C LYS A 71 10.93 28.10 3.05
N CYS A 72 9.69 27.97 2.60
CA CYS A 72 9.04 26.68 2.34
C CYS A 72 8.67 26.54 0.85
N GLY A 73 8.52 25.32 0.35
CA GLY A 73 8.16 25.12 -1.05
C GLY A 73 7.82 23.68 -1.35
N VAL A 74 7.05 23.46 -2.41
CA VAL A 74 6.72 22.12 -2.91
C VAL A 74 7.65 21.77 -4.06
N ILE A 75 8.18 20.55 -4.06
CA ILE A 75 8.93 20.00 -5.19
C ILE A 75 7.92 19.55 -6.24
N SER A 76 8.03 20.10 -7.46
CA SER A 76 7.19 19.74 -8.61
C SER A 76 8.06 19.56 -9.86
N PRO A 77 7.84 18.51 -10.67
CA PRO A 77 6.85 17.44 -10.52
C PRO A 77 7.13 16.52 -9.32
N ARG A 78 6.17 15.64 -8.97
CA ARG A 78 6.36 14.67 -7.88
C ARG A 78 7.32 13.57 -8.34
N PHE A 79 8.37 13.33 -7.56
CA PHE A 79 9.34 12.26 -7.80
C PHE A 79 9.17 11.15 -6.78
N ASN A 80 9.24 9.90 -7.24
CA ASN A 80 9.25 8.73 -6.37
C ASN A 80 10.67 8.55 -5.81
N VAL A 81 10.81 8.62 -4.48
CA VAL A 81 12.11 8.52 -3.79
C VAL A 81 12.23 7.16 -3.10
N LYS A 82 13.27 6.39 -3.42
CA LYS A 82 13.59 5.14 -2.71
C LYS A 82 14.35 5.46 -1.41
N ILE A 83 14.34 4.54 -0.43
CA ILE A 83 15.03 4.72 0.87
C ILE A 83 16.51 5.11 0.66
N GLY A 84 17.22 4.41 -0.23
CA GLY A 84 18.64 4.67 -0.49
C GLY A 84 18.93 6.01 -1.16
N ASP A 85 17.93 6.60 -1.82
CA ASP A 85 18.08 7.89 -2.51
C ASP A 85 17.77 9.08 -1.59
N ILE A 86 17.21 8.86 -0.38
CA ILE A 86 16.80 9.94 0.52
C ILE A 86 17.98 10.87 0.83
N GLU A 87 19.16 10.33 1.13
CA GLU A 87 20.37 11.13 1.44
C GLU A 87 20.82 11.98 0.24
N ARG A 88 20.74 11.42 -0.97
CA ARG A 88 21.06 12.15 -2.20
C ARG A 88 20.09 13.30 -2.42
N TRP A 89 18.81 13.09 -2.15
CA TRP A 89 17.80 14.16 -2.26
C TRP A 89 18.00 15.22 -1.18
N THR A 90 18.32 14.85 0.05
CA THR A 90 18.57 15.82 1.12
C THR A 90 19.80 16.67 0.85
N ASP A 91 20.90 16.05 0.41
CA ASP A 91 22.15 16.78 0.11
C ASP A 91 21.99 17.73 -1.09
N ASN A 92 21.11 17.41 -2.06
CA ASN A 92 20.84 18.29 -3.20
C ASN A 92 19.87 19.43 -2.88
N LEU A 93 18.92 19.22 -1.96
CA LEU A 93 17.84 20.17 -1.67
C LEU A 93 18.16 21.10 -0.49
N LEU A 94 18.88 20.59 0.50
CA LEU A 94 19.18 21.34 1.72
C LEU A 94 20.53 22.04 1.58
N PRO A 95 20.62 23.34 1.94
CA PRO A 95 21.87 24.10 1.92
C PRO A 95 23.00 23.49 2.78
N ALA A 96 22.65 22.80 3.86
CA ALA A 96 23.60 22.11 4.74
C ALA A 96 22.90 20.96 5.47
N ARG A 97 23.69 20.00 5.95
CA ARG A 97 23.20 18.95 6.86
C ARG A 97 22.65 19.61 8.13
N GLN A 98 21.45 19.21 8.54
CA GLN A 98 20.66 19.82 9.63
C GLN A 98 20.05 21.21 9.33
N PHE A 99 20.24 21.77 8.12
CA PHE A 99 19.61 23.03 7.74
C PHE A 99 18.29 22.80 7.00
N GLY A 100 17.21 22.67 7.76
CA GLY A 100 15.87 22.41 7.24
C GLY A 100 15.49 20.93 7.19
N TYR A 101 14.25 20.64 6.80
CA TYR A 101 13.75 19.28 6.66
C TYR A 101 13.11 19.10 5.29
N VAL A 102 13.46 17.98 4.64
CA VAL A 102 12.69 17.48 3.50
C VAL A 102 11.52 16.66 4.05
N ILE A 103 10.31 16.99 3.60
CA ILE A 103 9.08 16.30 3.96
C ILE A 103 8.67 15.39 2.81
N LEU A 104 8.43 14.12 3.10
CA LEU A 104 8.08 13.07 2.15
C LEU A 104 6.63 12.63 2.37
N THR A 105 5.94 12.31 1.27
CA THR A 105 4.70 11.54 1.33
C THR A 105 5.08 10.07 1.30
N THR A 106 4.88 9.36 2.41
CA THR A 106 5.24 7.95 2.55
C THR A 106 4.00 7.07 2.73
N SER A 107 4.19 5.75 2.77
CA SER A 107 3.09 4.79 2.98
C SER A 107 2.40 4.95 4.34
N ALA A 108 3.11 5.42 5.36
CA ALA A 108 2.58 5.65 6.70
C ALA A 108 2.10 7.08 6.95
N GLY A 109 2.35 8.03 6.04
CA GLY A 109 1.84 9.40 6.15
C GLY A 109 2.76 10.44 5.54
N ILE A 110 2.54 11.70 5.90
CA ILE A 110 3.47 12.79 5.58
C ILE A 110 4.41 12.90 6.78
N MET A 111 5.72 12.79 6.54
CA MET A 111 6.75 12.80 7.59
C MET A 111 8.05 13.39 7.07
N ASP A 112 8.95 13.75 7.96
CA ASP A 112 10.29 14.21 7.63
C ASP A 112 11.21 13.06 7.20
N HIS A 113 12.29 13.42 6.50
CA HIS A 113 13.30 12.49 6.01
C HIS A 113 14.05 11.70 7.12
N GLU A 114 14.20 12.25 8.32
CA GLU A 114 14.84 11.52 9.43
C GLU A 114 13.90 10.44 9.97
N GLU A 115 12.63 10.77 10.18
CA GLU A 115 11.60 9.79 10.55
C GLU A 115 11.43 8.70 9.49
N ALA A 116 11.43 9.09 8.22
CA ALA A 116 11.37 8.15 7.10
C ALA A 116 12.56 7.16 7.14
N ARG A 117 13.76 7.66 7.46
CA ARG A 117 14.97 6.83 7.64
C ARG A 117 14.85 5.88 8.82
N ARG A 118 14.45 6.39 10.00
CA ARG A 118 14.31 5.57 11.22
C ARG A 118 13.27 4.46 11.06
N LYS A 119 12.15 4.76 10.40
CA LYS A 119 11.07 3.79 10.17
C LYS A 119 11.35 2.85 8.99
N HIS A 120 12.43 3.06 8.23
CA HIS A 120 12.68 2.38 6.96
C HIS A 120 11.50 2.46 6.00
N VAL A 121 10.84 3.62 5.97
CA VAL A 121 9.64 3.85 5.16
C VAL A 121 9.96 4.97 4.18
N SER A 122 10.18 4.62 2.91
CA SER A 122 10.21 5.62 1.83
C SER A 122 8.82 5.85 1.24
N ASP A 123 8.78 6.71 0.22
CA ASP A 123 7.64 6.75 -0.71
C ASP A 123 7.31 5.32 -1.18
N ARG A 124 6.03 5.11 -1.53
CA ARG A 124 5.23 3.90 -1.84
C ARG A 124 5.93 2.69 -2.51
N SER A 125 7.15 2.31 -2.15
CA SER A 125 7.88 1.18 -2.70
C SER A 125 7.25 -0.09 -2.16
N GLN A 126 6.33 -0.61 -2.94
CA GLN A 126 5.71 -1.89 -2.67
C GLN A 126 6.74 -2.97 -2.96
N VAL A 127 7.05 -3.77 -1.94
CA VAL A 127 7.76 -5.02 -2.11
C VAL A 127 6.73 -6.04 -2.56
N PHE A 128 6.86 -6.48 -3.81
CA PHE A 128 5.92 -7.39 -4.44
C PHE A 128 6.34 -8.85 -4.26
N GLY A 129 5.40 -9.67 -3.76
CA GLY A 129 5.44 -11.12 -3.87
C GLY A 129 4.44 -11.65 -4.91
N VAL A 130 4.45 -12.95 -5.17
CA VAL A 130 3.44 -13.63 -5.99
C VAL A 130 2.68 -14.62 -5.12
N ALA A 131 1.38 -14.37 -4.94
CA ALA A 131 0.44 -15.28 -4.30
C ALA A 131 -0.17 -16.23 -5.34
N ARG A 132 0.29 -17.49 -5.36
CA ARG A 132 -0.32 -18.58 -6.12
C ARG A 132 -1.44 -19.18 -5.29
N ILE A 133 -2.68 -18.91 -5.71
CA ILE A 133 -3.88 -19.46 -5.08
C ILE A 133 -4.33 -20.65 -5.94
N PHE A 134 -4.12 -21.86 -5.43
CA PHE A 134 -4.66 -23.06 -6.08
C PHE A 134 -5.97 -23.45 -5.41
N ALA A 135 -7.08 -23.32 -6.14
CA ALA A 135 -8.42 -23.60 -5.64
C ALA A 135 -9.00 -24.82 -6.36
N SER A 136 -9.03 -25.96 -5.68
CA SER A 136 -9.70 -27.17 -6.14
C SER A 136 -11.01 -27.38 -5.41
N PHE A 137 -11.80 -28.38 -5.83
CA PHE A 137 -13.03 -28.76 -5.14
C PHE A 137 -12.80 -29.52 -3.84
N ASN A 138 -11.57 -29.97 -3.58
CA ASN A 138 -11.24 -30.77 -2.40
C ASN A 138 -10.38 -29.99 -1.40
N ASP A 139 -9.50 -29.11 -1.87
CA ASP A 139 -8.63 -28.30 -1.01
C ASP A 139 -8.24 -26.97 -1.68
N THR A 140 -7.75 -26.04 -0.87
CA THR A 140 -7.27 -24.71 -1.26
C THR A 140 -5.86 -24.45 -0.76
N PHE A 141 -4.98 -23.95 -1.62
CA PHE A 141 -3.60 -23.65 -1.26
C PHE A 141 -3.36 -22.17 -1.45
N VAL A 142 -2.76 -21.55 -0.44
CA VAL A 142 -2.25 -20.18 -0.50
C VAL A 142 -0.73 -20.27 -0.38
N HIS A 143 -0.06 -20.03 -1.50
CA HIS A 143 1.40 -20.14 -1.60
C HIS A 143 1.99 -18.81 -2.07
N VAL A 144 2.79 -18.17 -1.22
CA VAL A 144 3.46 -16.90 -1.54
C VAL A 144 4.94 -17.14 -1.79
N THR A 145 5.42 -16.61 -2.90
CA THR A 145 6.84 -16.62 -3.30
C THR A 145 7.34 -15.22 -3.60
N ASP A 146 8.63 -15.14 -3.87
CA ASP A 146 9.26 -14.04 -4.59
C ASP A 146 8.73 -13.90 -6.03
N LEU A 147 9.17 -12.85 -6.74
CA LEU A 147 8.80 -12.59 -8.14
C LEU A 147 9.32 -13.66 -9.12
N SER A 148 10.51 -14.22 -8.88
CA SER A 148 11.04 -15.29 -9.75
C SER A 148 10.20 -16.57 -9.62
N GLY A 149 9.59 -16.78 -8.45
CA GLY A 149 8.78 -17.94 -8.15
C GLY A 149 9.57 -19.15 -7.66
N LYS A 150 10.88 -19.01 -7.47
CA LYS A 150 11.76 -20.09 -6.99
C LYS A 150 11.74 -20.19 -5.48
N GLU A 151 11.75 -19.06 -4.77
CA GLU A 151 11.86 -19.04 -3.32
C GLU A 151 10.49 -18.90 -2.66
N THR A 152 10.18 -19.83 -1.75
CA THR A 152 8.91 -19.84 -1.04
C THR A 152 9.03 -19.09 0.27
N ILE A 153 8.12 -18.15 0.48
CA ILE A 153 8.06 -17.35 1.70
C ILE A 153 7.08 -18.00 2.68
N SER A 154 5.91 -18.39 2.20
CA SER A 154 4.91 -19.09 3.02
C SER A 154 4.03 -19.98 2.16
N ARG A 155 3.66 -21.15 2.71
CA ARG A 155 2.74 -22.09 2.10
C ARG A 155 1.80 -22.63 3.17
N VAL A 156 0.50 -22.38 3.01
CA VAL A 156 -0.54 -22.87 3.91
C VAL A 156 -1.70 -23.38 3.08
N THR A 157 -2.31 -24.48 3.50
CA THR A 157 -3.50 -25.06 2.85
C THR A 157 -4.73 -24.93 3.73
N GLY A 158 -5.91 -25.10 3.14
CA GLY A 158 -7.18 -25.16 3.86
C GLY A 158 -7.20 -26.33 4.85
N GLY A 159 -6.73 -27.51 4.42
CA GLY A 159 -6.61 -28.68 5.29
C GLY A 159 -5.67 -28.51 6.49
N MET A 160 -4.67 -27.63 6.43
CA MET A 160 -3.87 -27.31 7.62
C MET A 160 -4.64 -26.56 8.71
N LYS A 161 -5.76 -25.91 8.36
CA LYS A 161 -6.56 -25.08 9.28
C LYS A 161 -7.80 -25.78 9.80
N VAL A 162 -8.23 -26.87 9.17
CA VAL A 162 -9.45 -27.59 9.53
C VAL A 162 -9.13 -29.07 9.69
N LYS A 163 -9.66 -29.71 10.73
CA LYS A 163 -9.43 -31.13 11.03
C LYS A 163 -10.35 -32.09 10.26
N ALA A 164 -11.43 -31.57 9.67
CA ALA A 164 -12.41 -32.35 8.95
C ALA A 164 -12.09 -32.36 7.45
N ASP A 165 -11.83 -33.55 6.89
CA ASP A 165 -11.43 -33.74 5.49
C ASP A 165 -12.42 -33.17 4.47
N ARG A 166 -13.71 -33.13 4.81
CA ARG A 166 -14.75 -32.57 3.93
C ARG A 166 -14.70 -31.04 3.81
N ASP A 167 -14.11 -30.37 4.79
CA ASP A 167 -14.15 -28.91 4.94
C ASP A 167 -12.84 -28.24 4.48
N GLU A 168 -11.88 -28.99 3.95
CA GLU A 168 -10.59 -28.50 3.45
C GLU A 168 -10.74 -27.49 2.30
N SER A 169 -11.72 -27.71 1.41
CA SER A 169 -12.05 -26.79 0.30
C SER A 169 -12.89 -25.59 0.73
N SER A 170 -13.40 -25.59 1.96
CA SER A 170 -14.42 -24.64 2.39
C SER A 170 -13.92 -23.18 2.28
N PRO A 171 -14.81 -22.23 1.96
CA PRO A 171 -14.48 -20.80 1.97
C PRO A 171 -13.86 -20.33 3.30
N TYR A 172 -14.29 -20.92 4.41
CA TYR A 172 -13.80 -20.61 5.75
C TYR A 172 -12.36 -21.07 5.96
N ALA A 173 -12.03 -22.31 5.58
CA ALA A 173 -10.66 -22.83 5.64
C ALA A 173 -9.69 -21.98 4.82
N ALA A 174 -10.10 -21.61 3.59
CA ALA A 174 -9.31 -20.77 2.70
C ALA A 174 -9.05 -19.36 3.27
N MET A 175 -10.04 -18.79 3.97
CA MET A 175 -9.89 -17.50 4.64
C MET A 175 -8.86 -17.55 5.77
N LEU A 176 -8.92 -18.57 6.63
CA LEU A 176 -7.97 -18.75 7.72
C LEU A 176 -6.54 -19.00 7.21
N ALA A 177 -6.41 -19.79 6.15
CA ALA A 177 -5.11 -20.04 5.50
C ALA A 177 -4.51 -18.74 4.94
N ALA A 178 -5.31 -17.92 4.26
CA ALA A 178 -4.89 -16.63 3.73
C ALA A 178 -4.49 -15.62 4.81
N GLN A 179 -5.16 -15.61 5.96
CA GLN A 179 -4.81 -14.75 7.09
C GLN A 179 -3.44 -15.10 7.69
N ASP A 180 -3.17 -16.40 7.90
CA ASP A 180 -1.87 -16.87 8.41
C ASP A 180 -0.73 -16.56 7.44
N VAL A 181 -0.94 -16.78 6.14
CA VAL A 181 0.04 -16.41 5.11
C VAL A 181 0.28 -14.91 5.09
N ALA A 182 -0.77 -14.09 5.20
CA ALA A 182 -0.63 -12.64 5.22
C ALA A 182 0.15 -12.14 6.44
N ALA A 183 -0.01 -12.77 7.61
CA ALA A 183 0.77 -12.44 8.81
C ALA A 183 2.26 -12.69 8.58
N LYS A 184 2.62 -13.88 8.10
CA LYS A 184 4.02 -14.25 7.77
C LYS A 184 4.62 -13.35 6.68
N CYS A 185 3.83 -12.99 5.67
CA CYS A 185 4.28 -12.07 4.62
C CYS A 185 4.62 -10.68 5.15
N LYS A 186 3.88 -10.20 6.16
CA LYS A 186 4.16 -8.90 6.80
C LYS A 186 5.42 -8.94 7.65
N GLU A 187 5.66 -10.04 8.37
CA GLU A 187 6.90 -10.23 9.15
C GLU A 187 8.15 -10.17 8.24
N VAL A 188 8.05 -10.75 7.05
CA VAL A 188 9.11 -10.71 6.03
C VAL A 188 9.20 -9.35 5.31
N GLY A 189 8.19 -8.47 5.45
CA GLY A 189 8.20 -7.14 4.84
C GLY A 189 7.55 -7.04 3.45
N ILE A 190 6.79 -8.05 3.01
CA ILE A 190 6.00 -7.98 1.77
C ILE A 190 4.80 -7.07 2.01
N THR A 191 4.65 -6.06 1.15
CA THR A 191 3.57 -5.06 1.25
C THR A 191 2.52 -5.22 0.17
N ALA A 192 2.86 -5.87 -0.96
CA ALA A 192 1.95 -6.12 -2.06
C ALA A 192 2.15 -7.53 -2.65
N VAL A 193 1.08 -8.09 -3.22
CA VAL A 193 1.13 -9.40 -3.89
C VAL A 193 0.44 -9.37 -5.25
N HIS A 194 1.10 -9.94 -6.25
CA HIS A 194 0.46 -10.35 -7.51
C HIS A 194 -0.28 -11.65 -7.29
N ILE A 195 -1.51 -11.76 -7.79
CA ILE A 195 -2.32 -12.95 -7.61
C ILE A 195 -2.28 -13.78 -8.89
N LYS A 196 -1.92 -15.05 -8.74
CA LYS A 196 -2.06 -16.08 -9.76
C LYS A 196 -3.06 -17.12 -9.27
N LEU A 197 -4.30 -17.01 -9.76
CA LEU A 197 -5.36 -17.96 -9.45
C LEU A 197 -5.23 -19.18 -10.35
N ARG A 198 -5.37 -20.39 -9.79
CA ARG A 198 -5.23 -21.64 -10.53
C ARG A 198 -6.32 -22.63 -10.10
N ALA A 199 -7.09 -23.12 -11.05
CA ALA A 199 -7.93 -24.30 -10.88
C ALA A 199 -7.16 -25.59 -11.20
N THR A 200 -7.79 -26.75 -10.96
CA THR A 200 -7.17 -28.06 -11.26
C THR A 200 -6.69 -28.17 -12.72
N GLY A 201 -7.52 -27.74 -13.67
CA GLY A 201 -7.18 -27.63 -15.09
C GLY A 201 -6.81 -28.97 -15.77
N GLY A 202 -6.14 -28.88 -16.92
CA GLY A 202 -5.83 -30.03 -17.76
C GLY A 202 -7.10 -30.71 -18.29
N THR A 203 -7.22 -32.01 -18.06
CA THR A 203 -8.41 -32.81 -18.39
C THR A 203 -9.52 -32.73 -17.34
N LYS A 204 -9.25 -32.06 -16.21
CA LYS A 204 -10.20 -31.88 -15.10
C LYS A 204 -10.92 -30.54 -15.22
N THR A 205 -11.61 -30.13 -14.17
CA THR A 205 -12.36 -28.88 -14.11
C THR A 205 -11.41 -27.68 -14.20
N LYS A 206 -11.73 -26.76 -15.13
CA LYS A 206 -11.03 -25.48 -15.31
C LYS A 206 -11.63 -24.37 -14.44
N THR A 207 -12.80 -24.61 -13.85
CA THR A 207 -13.42 -23.68 -12.89
C THR A 207 -12.71 -23.76 -11.54
N PRO A 208 -12.28 -22.62 -10.95
CA PRO A 208 -11.72 -22.58 -9.61
C PRO A 208 -12.72 -23.08 -8.56
N GLY A 209 -12.19 -23.75 -7.53
CA GLY A 209 -12.98 -24.22 -6.39
C GLY A 209 -13.49 -23.12 -5.46
N PRO A 210 -14.33 -23.47 -4.48
CA PRO A 210 -15.07 -22.51 -3.65
C PRO A 210 -14.19 -21.59 -2.79
N GLY A 211 -13.00 -22.03 -2.38
CA GLY A 211 -12.10 -21.20 -1.57
C GLY A 211 -11.29 -20.15 -2.34
N GLY A 212 -11.30 -20.13 -3.67
CA GLY A 212 -10.46 -19.22 -4.47
C GLY A 212 -10.77 -17.74 -4.25
N GLN A 213 -12.05 -17.35 -4.37
CA GLN A 213 -12.49 -15.97 -4.13
C GLN A 213 -12.32 -15.54 -2.67
N SER A 214 -12.56 -16.47 -1.74
CA SER A 214 -12.47 -16.22 -0.30
C SER A 214 -11.04 -15.94 0.15
N ALA A 215 -10.07 -16.72 -0.35
CA ALA A 215 -8.65 -16.49 -0.09
C ALA A 215 -8.18 -15.12 -0.63
N LEU A 216 -8.57 -14.77 -1.86
CA LEU A 216 -8.24 -13.47 -2.47
C LEU A 216 -8.76 -12.31 -1.64
N ARG A 217 -10.04 -12.36 -1.24
CA ARG A 217 -10.66 -11.32 -0.39
C ARG A 217 -9.99 -11.24 0.98
N ALA A 218 -9.61 -12.38 1.56
CA ALA A 218 -8.94 -12.44 2.84
C ALA A 218 -7.55 -11.77 2.79
N LEU A 219 -6.75 -12.02 1.75
CA LEU A 219 -5.45 -11.35 1.57
C LEU A 219 -5.59 -9.83 1.48
N ALA A 220 -6.60 -9.35 0.74
CA ALA A 220 -6.88 -7.92 0.62
C ALA A 220 -7.31 -7.31 1.97
N ARG A 221 -8.20 -7.97 2.71
CA ARG A 221 -8.65 -7.53 4.05
C ARG A 221 -7.54 -7.54 5.09
N SER A 222 -6.59 -8.48 4.97
CA SER A 222 -5.40 -8.54 5.82
C SER A 222 -4.42 -7.40 5.55
N GLY A 223 -4.68 -6.48 4.62
CA GLY A 223 -3.89 -5.27 4.41
C GLY A 223 -2.72 -5.43 3.44
N LEU A 224 -2.65 -6.55 2.71
CA LEU A 224 -1.75 -6.67 1.55
C LEU A 224 -2.36 -5.94 0.36
N ARG A 225 -1.54 -5.16 -0.36
CA ARG A 225 -1.98 -4.51 -1.59
C ARG A 225 -2.04 -5.54 -2.72
N ILE A 226 -3.20 -5.62 -3.37
CA ILE A 226 -3.38 -6.52 -4.51
C ILE A 226 -2.87 -5.83 -5.77
N GLY A 227 -1.92 -6.47 -6.44
CA GLY A 227 -1.42 -6.06 -7.74
C GLY A 227 -2.27 -6.64 -8.87
N ARG A 228 -1.58 -7.10 -9.92
CA ARG A 228 -2.20 -7.81 -11.05
C ARG A 228 -2.81 -9.15 -10.60
N ILE A 229 -3.97 -9.47 -11.16
CA ILE A 229 -4.67 -10.74 -10.96
C ILE A 229 -4.66 -11.46 -12.31
N GLU A 230 -4.11 -12.67 -12.33
CA GLU A 230 -4.00 -13.52 -13.51
C GLU A 230 -4.62 -14.89 -13.21
N ASP A 231 -5.36 -15.44 -14.18
CA ASP A 231 -5.74 -16.85 -14.17
C ASP A 231 -4.64 -17.65 -14.88
N VAL A 232 -4.01 -18.56 -14.15
CA VAL A 232 -2.95 -19.47 -14.64
C VAL A 232 -3.41 -20.93 -14.62
N THR A 233 -4.73 -21.15 -14.70
CA THR A 233 -5.29 -22.49 -14.85
C THR A 233 -4.72 -23.15 -16.11
N PRO A 234 -4.15 -24.36 -16.01
CA PRO A 234 -3.55 -25.02 -17.16
C PRO A 234 -4.64 -25.43 -18.15
N VAL A 235 -4.64 -24.82 -19.33
CA VAL A 235 -5.55 -25.13 -20.45
C VAL A 235 -4.73 -25.77 -21.57
N PRO A 236 -4.93 -27.07 -21.85
CA PRO A 236 -4.21 -27.73 -22.93
C PRO A 236 -4.84 -27.40 -24.30
N SER A 237 -4.01 -27.33 -25.35
CA SER A 237 -4.49 -27.12 -26.73
C SER A 237 -5.32 -28.30 -27.23
N ASP A 238 -4.84 -29.51 -26.97
CA ASP A 238 -5.60 -30.77 -27.05
C ASP A 238 -5.29 -31.60 -25.81
N SER A 239 -6.21 -32.46 -25.39
CA SER A 239 -6.20 -33.07 -24.07
C SER A 239 -6.16 -34.59 -24.12
N THR A 240 -5.49 -35.21 -23.15
CA THR A 240 -5.55 -36.66 -22.98
C THR A 240 -6.94 -37.10 -22.52
N ARG A 241 -7.24 -38.40 -22.65
CA ARG A 241 -8.54 -38.96 -22.25
C ARG A 241 -8.85 -38.64 -20.78
N ARG A 242 -9.99 -37.99 -20.52
CA ARG A 242 -10.46 -37.66 -19.16
C ARG A 242 -10.71 -38.93 -18.34
N LYS A 243 -10.40 -38.88 -17.05
CA LYS A 243 -10.71 -39.95 -16.09
C LYS A 243 -12.22 -40.18 -16.04
N GLY A 244 -12.64 -41.41 -16.37
CA GLY A 244 -14.03 -41.83 -16.46
C GLY A 244 -14.24 -42.84 -17.60
N GLY A 245 -15.28 -43.65 -17.51
CA GLY A 245 -15.71 -44.48 -18.63
C GLY A 245 -16.19 -43.62 -19.80
N ARG A 246 -16.42 -44.22 -20.98
CA ARG A 246 -16.99 -43.52 -22.14
C ARG A 246 -18.33 -42.82 -21.82
N ARG A 247 -19.07 -43.38 -20.85
CA ARG A 247 -20.37 -42.86 -20.38
C ARG A 247 -20.25 -41.89 -19.19
N GLY A 248 -19.04 -41.49 -18.80
CA GLY A 248 -18.79 -40.61 -17.66
C GLY A 248 -18.90 -41.28 -16.29
N ARG A 249 -18.92 -40.45 -15.23
CA ARG A 249 -19.18 -40.88 -13.85
C ARG A 249 -20.69 -41.00 -13.65
N ARG A 250 -21.17 -42.19 -13.33
CA ARG A 250 -22.54 -42.44 -12.88
C ARG A 250 -22.54 -42.45 -11.35
N LEU A 251 -23.51 -41.74 -10.76
CA LEU A 251 -23.76 -41.72 -9.32
C LEU A 251 -24.90 -42.68 -9.03
#